data_AF-A0A3M1R268-F1
#
_entry.id   AF-A0A3M1R268-F1
#
_cell.length_a   1.000
_cell.length_b   1.000
_cell.length_c   1.000
_cell.angle_alpha   90.00
_cell.angle_beta   90.00
_cell.angle_gamma   90.00
#
_symmetry.space_group_name_H-M   'P 1'
#
loop_
_entity.id
_entity.type
_entity.pdbx_description
1 polymer ?
#
loop_
_entity_poly.entity_id
_entity_poly.type
_entity_poly.pdbx_seq_one_letter_code
_entity_poly.pdbx_strand_id
1 'polypeptide(L)'
;MDIRPGSDITVEITATPTGAAARKTLTRVCSKDPHVAKLHRYRKTHRPSWTDKRRGGRFWHHQMKSRPAVRLESGAKYSLRATVDVIRDLQSVRRWVKVSG
;
A
#
# COMPACT_ATOMS: atom_id res chain seq x y z
N MET A 1 -1.16 -4.84 21.33
CA MET A 1 -2.22 -5.01 20.31
C MET A 1 -2.62 -6.45 20.39
N ASP A 2 -3.79 -6.71 20.96
CA ASP A 2 -4.37 -8.04 20.98
C ASP A 2 -5.30 -8.16 19.76
N ILE A 3 -4.92 -8.98 18.79
CA ILE A 3 -5.64 -9.15 17.53
C ILE A 3 -5.78 -10.65 17.30
N ARG A 4 -7.02 -11.14 17.24
CA ARG A 4 -7.29 -12.53 16.93
C ARG A 4 -6.89 -12.84 15.48
N PRO A 5 -6.03 -13.84 15.22
CA PRO A 5 -5.70 -14.25 13.86
C PRO A 5 -6.97 -14.65 13.08
N GLY A 6 -7.06 -14.17 11.85
CA GLY A 6 -8.20 -14.40 10.99
C GLY A 6 -9.45 -13.60 11.36
N SER A 7 -9.40 -12.59 12.22
CA SER A 7 -10.49 -11.61 12.31
C SER A 7 -10.38 -10.57 11.19
N ASP A 8 -11.48 -9.86 10.93
CA ASP A 8 -11.48 -8.68 10.09
C ASP A 8 -11.23 -7.46 10.97
N ILE A 9 -10.22 -6.67 10.60
CA ILE A 9 -9.79 -5.50 11.35
C ILE A 9 -9.80 -4.26 10.48
N THR A 10 -10.04 -3.12 11.10
CA THR A 10 -9.85 -1.81 10.50
C THR A 10 -8.55 -1.21 11.01
N VAL A 11 -7.71 -0.76 10.10
CA VAL A 11 -6.45 -0.07 10.38
C VAL A 11 -6.57 1.38 9.97
N GLU A 12 -6.48 2.29 10.94
CA GLU A 12 -6.46 3.73 10.74
C GLU A 12 -5.03 4.25 10.84
N ILE A 13 -4.58 5.04 9.86
CA ILE A 13 -3.29 5.73 9.89
C ILE A 13 -3.43 6.94 10.80
N THR A 14 -2.70 6.99 11.92
CA THR A 14 -2.78 8.09 12.89
C THR A 14 -1.83 9.24 12.58
N ALA A 15 -0.74 8.96 11.87
CA ALA A 15 0.23 9.96 11.47
C ALA A 15 1.00 9.49 10.24
N THR A 16 1.51 10.46 9.45
CA THR A 16 2.29 10.15 8.25
C THR A 16 3.67 9.60 8.66
N PRO A 17 4.02 8.36 8.29
CA PRO A 17 5.30 7.76 8.66
C PRO A 17 6.48 8.53 8.07
N THR A 18 7.49 8.84 8.89
CA THR A 18 8.68 9.57 8.43
C THR A 18 9.72 8.65 7.78
N GLY A 19 9.90 7.44 8.30
CA GLY A 19 10.89 6.48 7.81
C GLY A 19 10.47 5.72 6.54
N ALA A 20 11.44 5.50 5.64
CA ALA A 20 11.22 4.73 4.41
C ALA A 20 10.77 3.28 4.68
N ALA A 21 11.34 2.65 5.73
CA ALA A 21 10.96 1.30 6.13
C ALA A 21 9.48 1.22 6.57
N ALA A 22 9.04 2.14 7.44
CA ALA A 22 7.66 2.22 7.90
C ALA A 22 6.69 2.50 6.75
N ARG A 23 7.03 3.44 5.85
CA ARG A 23 6.26 3.70 4.61
C ARG A 23 6.09 2.43 3.79
N LYS A 24 7.18 1.70 3.54
CA LYS A 24 7.16 0.45 2.77
C LYS A 24 6.26 -0.60 3.43
N THR A 25 6.38 -0.80 4.74
CA THR A 25 5.56 -1.76 5.49
C THR A 25 4.08 -1.38 5.43
N LEU A 26 3.74 -0.12 5.72
CA LEU A 26 2.36 0.35 5.70
C LEU A 26 1.75 0.29 4.30
N THR A 27 2.48 0.70 3.26
CA THR A 27 2.00 0.54 1.87
C THR A 27 1.72 -0.92 1.56
N ARG A 28 2.59 -1.86 1.98
CA ARG A 28 2.39 -3.29 1.73
C ARG A 28 1.19 -3.84 2.48
N VAL A 29 1.01 -3.48 3.76
CA VAL A 29 -0.12 -3.93 4.58
C VAL A 29 -1.44 -3.37 4.06
N CYS A 30 -1.54 -2.04 3.86
CA CYS A 30 -2.75 -1.39 3.36
C CYS A 30 -3.10 -1.79 1.92
N SER A 31 -2.14 -2.28 1.12
CA SER A 31 -2.41 -2.81 -0.22
C SER A 31 -3.20 -4.13 -0.21
N LYS A 32 -3.28 -4.82 0.93
CA LYS A 32 -4.09 -6.03 1.10
C LYS A 32 -5.59 -5.75 1.26
N ASP A 33 -5.97 -4.48 1.45
CA ASP A 33 -7.36 -4.08 1.43
C ASP A 33 -7.99 -4.42 0.06
N PRO A 34 -9.15 -5.11 0.02
CA PRO A 34 -9.78 -5.52 -1.24
C PRO A 34 -10.06 -4.37 -2.22
N HIS A 35 -10.47 -3.21 -1.70
CA HIS A 35 -10.75 -2.02 -2.51
C HIS A 35 -9.46 -1.45 -3.11
N VAL A 36 -8.40 -1.37 -2.30
CA VAL A 36 -7.09 -0.91 -2.76
C VAL A 36 -6.50 -1.87 -3.78
N ALA A 37 -6.60 -3.18 -3.55
CA ALA A 37 -6.13 -4.21 -4.48
C ALA A 37 -6.87 -4.12 -5.83
N LYS A 38 -8.18 -3.89 -5.81
CA LYS A 38 -8.99 -3.65 -7.01
C LYS A 38 -8.52 -2.41 -7.77
N LEU A 39 -8.33 -1.29 -7.06
CA LEU A 39 -7.84 -0.04 -7.65
C LEU A 39 -6.43 -0.19 -8.24
N HIS A 40 -5.55 -0.92 -7.56
CA HIS A 40 -4.21 -1.22 -8.06
C HIS A 40 -4.25 -2.02 -9.37
N ARG A 41 -5.10 -3.06 -9.46
CA ARG A 41 -5.31 -3.82 -10.71
C ARG A 41 -5.83 -2.90 -11.82
N TYR A 42 -6.86 -2.10 -11.54
CA TYR A 42 -7.40 -1.15 -12.49
C TYR A 42 -6.33 -0.20 -13.04
N ARG A 43 -5.54 0.43 -12.16
CA ARG A 43 -4.44 1.32 -12.55
C ARG A 43 -3.31 0.63 -13.30
N LYS A 44 -3.09 -0.66 -13.08
CA LYS A 44 -2.08 -1.45 -13.80
C LYS A 44 -2.53 -1.72 -15.24
N THR A 45 -3.82 -2.00 -15.45
CA THR A 45 -4.40 -2.17 -16.78
C THR A 45 -4.46 -0.85 -17.55
N HIS A 46 -4.78 0.26 -16.86
CA HIS A 46 -4.90 1.59 -17.45
C HIS A 46 -3.67 2.46 -17.17
N ARG A 47 -2.47 1.88 -17.34
CA ARG A 47 -1.21 2.59 -17.09
C ARG A 47 -1.09 3.83 -17.99
N PRO A 48 -0.46 4.91 -17.49
CA PRO A 48 -0.16 6.08 -18.31
C PRO A 48 0.68 5.72 -19.54
N SER A 49 0.63 6.61 -20.53
CA SER A 49 1.18 6.44 -21.88
C SER A 49 2.65 6.03 -21.91
N TRP A 50 3.04 5.47 -23.05
CA TRP A 50 4.43 5.18 -23.38
C TRP A 50 5.21 6.48 -23.53
N THR A 51 6.43 6.50 -23.00
CA THR A 51 7.40 7.55 -23.30
C THR A 51 8.50 6.99 -24.17
N ASP A 52 8.75 7.65 -25.29
CA ASP A 52 9.80 7.25 -26.22
C ASP A 52 11.10 7.96 -25.88
N LYS A 53 12.19 7.20 -25.80
CA LYS A 53 13.53 7.74 -25.57
C LYS A 53 14.50 7.19 -26.61
N ARG A 54 15.27 8.07 -27.24
CA ARG A 54 16.30 7.67 -28.20
C ARG A 54 17.59 7.29 -27.46
N ARG A 55 18.17 6.12 -27.75
CA ARG A 55 19.48 5.67 -27.25
C ARG A 55 20.22 4.93 -28.35
N GLY A 56 21.44 5.39 -28.68
CA GLY A 56 22.26 4.79 -29.73
C GLY A 56 21.57 4.74 -31.10
N GLY A 57 20.85 5.80 -31.48
CA GLY A 57 20.12 5.87 -32.75
C GLY A 57 18.81 5.07 -32.82
N ARG A 58 18.47 4.28 -31.80
CA ARG A 58 17.20 3.52 -31.72
C ARG A 58 16.21 4.15 -30.75
N PHE A 59 14.92 4.07 -31.05
CA PHE A 59 13.85 4.44 -30.13
C PHE A 59 13.55 3.29 -29.17
N TRP A 60 13.43 3.62 -27.88
CA TRP A 60 13.05 2.71 -26.82
C TRP A 60 11.76 3.19 -26.17
N HIS A 61 10.77 2.30 -26.11
CA HIS A 61 9.50 2.58 -25.46
C HIS A 61 9.60 2.25 -23.97
N HIS A 62 9.31 3.22 -23.10
CA HIS A 62 9.25 3.02 -21.66
C HIS A 62 7.80 3.15 -21.17
N GLN A 63 7.27 2.06 -20.60
CA GLN A 63 5.95 2.09 -19.96
C GLN A 63 6.05 2.80 -18.61
N MET A 64 5.29 3.88 -18.43
CA MET A 64 5.27 4.60 -17.15
C MET A 64 4.63 3.75 -16.04
N LYS A 65 5.18 3.83 -14.83
CA LYS A 65 4.64 3.13 -13.64
C LYS A 65 3.47 3.91 -13.06
N SER A 66 2.37 3.21 -12.76
CA SER A 66 1.25 3.78 -12.01
C SER A 66 1.64 4.09 -10.57
N ARG A 67 1.08 5.17 -10.02
CA ARG A 67 1.23 5.52 -8.59
C ARG A 67 0.57 4.45 -7.71
N PRO A 68 1.15 4.12 -6.53
CA PRO A 68 0.53 3.21 -5.57
C PRO A 68 -0.92 3.61 -5.24
N ALA A 69 -1.79 2.61 -5.06
CA ALA A 69 -3.20 2.83 -4.73
C ALA A 69 -3.40 3.28 -3.27
N VAL A 70 -2.46 2.96 -2.39
CA VAL A 70 -2.49 3.34 -0.96
C VAL A 70 -2.10 4.80 -0.77
N ARG A 71 -2.83 5.48 0.13
CA ARG A 71 -2.47 6.81 0.66
C ARG A 71 -2.17 6.70 2.15
N LEU A 72 -0.97 7.09 2.57
CA LEU A 72 -0.53 7.04 3.97
C LEU A 72 -0.73 8.40 4.65
N GLU A 73 -1.93 8.93 4.51
CA GLU A 73 -2.35 10.20 5.11
C GLU A 73 -3.03 9.94 6.45
N SER A 74 -2.93 10.88 7.39
CA SER A 74 -3.60 10.78 8.68
C SER A 74 -5.12 10.68 8.49
N GLY A 75 -5.76 9.79 9.24
CA GLY A 75 -7.20 9.49 9.14
C GLY A 75 -7.58 8.50 8.04
N ALA A 76 -6.64 8.07 7.19
CA ALA A 76 -6.92 7.04 6.19
C ALA A 76 -7.22 5.69 6.86
N LYS A 77 -8.28 5.01 6.43
CA LYS A 77 -8.73 3.73 6.99
C LYS A 77 -8.68 2.62 5.94
N TYR A 78 -8.32 1.43 6.37
CA TYR A 78 -8.18 0.24 5.54
C TYR A 78 -8.77 -0.98 6.24
N SER A 79 -9.52 -1.80 5.50
CA SER A 79 -10.15 -3.02 6.01
C SER A 79 -9.31 -4.23 5.59
N LEU A 80 -8.83 -4.99 6.57
CA LEU A 80 -7.86 -6.06 6.36
C LEU A 80 -8.25 -7.34 7.10
N ARG A 81 -7.89 -8.49 6.54
CA ARG A 81 -7.87 -9.76 7.26
C ARG A 81 -6.61 -9.83 8.12
N ALA A 82 -6.78 -10.09 9.42
CA ALA A 82 -5.69 -10.19 10.37
C ALA A 82 -4.91 -11.52 10.25
N THR A 83 -4.15 -11.71 9.18
CA THR A 83 -3.23 -12.86 9.08
C THR A 83 -2.04 -12.67 10.02
N VAL A 84 -1.34 -13.76 10.37
CA VAL A 84 -0.19 -13.72 11.29
C VAL A 84 0.89 -12.73 10.80
N ASP A 85 1.17 -12.69 9.50
CA ASP A 85 2.11 -11.72 8.91
C ASP A 85 1.63 -10.27 9.05
N VAL A 86 0.34 -10.03 8.83
CA VAL A 86 -0.25 -8.69 9.00
C VAL A 86 -0.15 -8.24 10.44
N ILE A 87 -0.42 -9.12 11.39
CA ILE A 87 -0.31 -8.82 12.83
C ILE A 87 1.14 -8.46 13.18
N ARG A 88 2.12 -9.25 12.73
CA ARG A 88 3.55 -8.98 12.96
C ARG A 88 3.98 -7.64 12.34
N ASP A 89 3.55 -7.37 11.11
CA ASP A 89 3.84 -6.10 10.44
C ASP A 89 3.23 -4.93 11.21
N LEU A 90 1.95 -5.01 11.61
CA LEU A 90 1.25 -3.98 12.37
C LEU A 90 1.92 -3.72 13.72
N GLN A 91 2.44 -4.75 14.40
CA GLN A 91 3.22 -4.57 15.62
C GLN A 91 4.48 -3.72 15.38
N SER A 92 5.18 -3.92 14.26
CA SER A 92 6.39 -3.15 13.91
C SER A 92 6.10 -1.68 13.60
N VAL A 93 4.89 -1.36 13.12
CA VAL A 93 4.47 0.01 12.76
C VAL A 93 3.42 0.59 13.70
N ARG A 94 3.22 -0.02 14.89
CA ARG A 94 2.18 0.33 15.87
C ARG A 94 2.11 1.80 16.25
N ARG A 95 3.23 2.53 16.11
CA ARG A 95 3.30 3.98 16.38
C ARG A 95 2.44 4.82 15.42
N TRP A 96 2.23 4.33 14.20
CA TRP A 96 1.61 5.08 13.10
C TRP A 96 0.19 4.63 12.79
N VAL A 97 -0.32 3.63 13.51
CA VAL A 97 -1.60 3.01 13.23
C VAL A 97 -2.40 2.76 14.49
N LYS A 98 -3.70 2.96 14.37
CA LYS A 98 -4.70 2.52 15.34
C LYS A 98 -5.45 1.36 14.70
N VAL A 99 -5.55 0.24 15.43
CA VAL A 99 -6.27 -0.95 14.97
C VAL A 99 -7.55 -1.08 15.79
N SER A 100 -8.65 -1.35 15.10
CA SER A 100 -9.97 -1.58 15.70
C SER A 100 -10.64 -2.78 15.03
N GLY A 101 -11.21 -3.69 15.80
CA GLY A 101 -11.92 -4.87 15.32
C GLY A 101 -12.06 -5.92 16.41
#